data_AF-A0A3E2TP60-F1
#
_entry.id   AF-A0A3E2TP60-F1
#
_cell.length_a   1.000
_cell.length_b   1.000
_cell.length_c   1.000
_cell.angle_alpha   90.00
_cell.angle_beta   90.00
_cell.angle_gamma   90.00
#
_symmetry.space_group_name_H-M   'P 1'
#
loop_
_entity.id
_entity.type
_entity.pdbx_description
1 polymer ?
#
loop_
_entity_poly.entity_id
_entity_poly.type
_entity_poly.pdbx_seq_one_letter_code
_entity_poly.pdbx_strand_id
1 'polypeptide(L)' 'MKEKSIEASKARFTWGLKSGKELESMVSGLTWVEDVSLVEGMKELYPVYKLLGWIQPVKKLSNKLVILRK' A
#
# COMPACT_ATOMS: atom_id res chain seq x y z
N MET A 1 -15.84 16.42 11.38
CA MET A 1 -16.20 16.71 9.97
C MET A 1 -15.86 15.49 9.14
N LYS A 2 -16.80 14.95 8.36
CA LYS A 2 -16.48 13.93 7.34
C LYS A 2 -16.06 14.65 6.06
N GLU A 3 -15.14 14.05 5.31
CA GLU A 3 -14.57 14.65 4.11
C GLU A 3 -15.56 14.55 2.94
N LYS A 4 -15.90 15.67 2.28
CA LYS A 4 -16.91 15.72 1.21
C LYS A 4 -16.63 14.75 0.05
N SER A 5 -15.36 14.46 -0.21
CA SER A 5 -14.92 13.50 -1.24
C SER A 5 -15.37 12.06 -0.96
N ILE A 6 -15.65 11.72 0.30
CA ILE A 6 -16.07 10.38 0.72
C ILE A 6 -17.60 10.21 0.67
N GLU A 7 -18.36 11.28 0.92
CA GLU A 7 -19.84 11.20 0.95
C GLU A 7 -20.44 10.84 -0.41
N ALA A 8 -19.88 11.35 -1.51
CA ALA A 8 -20.37 11.07 -2.86
C ALA A 8 -20.03 9.65 -3.36
N SER A 9 -18.94 9.05 -2.87
CA SER A 9 -18.39 7.82 -3.46
C SER A 9 -19.08 6.53 -2.99
N LYS A 10 -19.90 6.59 -1.93
CA LYS A 10 -20.45 5.41 -1.24
C LYS A 10 -19.37 4.37 -0.88
N ALA A 11 -18.12 4.81 -0.71
CA ALA A 11 -17.01 3.92 -0.40
C ALA A 11 -17.27 3.18 0.92
N ARG A 12 -16.96 1.88 0.93
CA ARG A 12 -16.97 1.06 2.14
C ARG A 12 -15.55 0.98 2.68
N PHE A 13 -15.38 1.36 3.94
CA PHE A 13 -14.11 1.24 4.64
C PHE A 13 -14.16 0.01 5.52
N THR A 14 -13.16 -0.86 5.37
CA THR A 14 -12.99 -2.05 6.21
C THR A 14 -11.67 -1.91 6.95
N TRP A 15 -11.72 -2.07 8.27
CA TRP A 15 -10.58 -1.98 9.16
C TRP A 15 -10.22 -3.37 9.71
N GLY A 16 -8.97 -3.54 10.16
CA GLY A 16 -8.54 -4.76 10.85
C GLY A 16 -7.78 -5.77 9.99
N LEU A 17 -7.47 -5.44 8.74
CA LEU A 17 -6.56 -6.21 7.90
C LEU A 17 -5.17 -6.26 8.52
N LYS A 18 -4.57 -7.44 8.65
CA LYS A 18 -3.24 -7.62 9.24
C LYS A 18 -2.12 -7.64 8.19
N SER A 19 -2.47 -7.95 6.94
CA SER A 19 -1.55 -8.05 5.81
C SER A 19 -2.23 -7.69 4.49
N GLY A 20 -1.43 -7.38 3.47
CA GLY A 20 -1.93 -7.16 2.11
C GLY A 20 -2.49 -8.43 1.48
N LYS A 21 -2.04 -9.61 1.92
CA LYS A 21 -2.54 -10.92 1.46
C LYS A 21 -4.04 -11.11 1.72
N GLU A 22 -4.55 -10.55 2.82
CA GLU A 22 -5.99 -10.62 3.13
C GLU A 22 -6.86 -9.84 2.13
N LEU A 23 -6.29 -8.93 1.32
CA LEU A 23 -7.05 -8.20 0.30
C LEU A 23 -7.45 -9.09 -0.88
N GLU A 24 -6.64 -10.10 -1.22
CA GLU A 24 -6.91 -11.04 -2.32
C GLU A 24 -8.24 -11.80 -2.11
N SER A 25 -8.57 -12.14 -0.87
CA SER A 25 -9.85 -12.81 -0.55
C SER A 25 -11.04 -11.85 -0.50
N MET A 26 -10.80 -10.54 -0.39
CA MET A 26 -11.85 -9.52 -0.31
C MET A 26 -12.23 -8.92 -1.66
N VAL A 27 -11.29 -8.87 -2.61
CA VAL A 27 -11.48 -8.25 -3.92
C VAL A 27 -11.11 -9.25 -5.01
N SER A 28 -12.12 -9.72 -5.73
CA SER A 28 -11.92 -10.65 -6.84
C SER A 28 -11.11 -10.01 -7.97
N GLY A 29 -10.26 -10.81 -8.62
CA GLY A 29 -9.42 -10.35 -9.74
C GLY A 29 -8.18 -9.56 -9.32
N LEU A 30 -7.79 -9.61 -8.04
CA LEU A 30 -6.48 -9.18 -7.58
C LEU A 30 -5.77 -10.37 -6.96
N THR A 31 -4.53 -10.60 -7.37
CA THR A 31 -3.64 -11.63 -6.82
C THR A 31 -2.57 -10.98 -5.97
N TRP A 32 -2.39 -11.47 -4.75
CA TRP A 32 -1.32 -10.98 -3.88
C TRP A 32 0.05 -11.42 -4.39
N VAL A 33 1.00 -10.48 -4.42
CA VAL A 33 2.40 -10.76 -4.78
C VAL A 33 3.27 -10.71 -3.54
N GLU A 34 3.34 -9.56 -2.87
CA GLU A 34 4.12 -9.37 -1.67
C GLU A 34 3.71 -8.11 -0.89
N ASP A 35 4.02 -8.11 0.41
CA ASP A 35 3.93 -6.92 1.26
C ASP A 35 5.32 -6.28 1.33
N VAL A 36 5.41 -5.00 0.98
CA VAL A 36 6.68 -4.25 0.92
C VAL A 36 6.64 -3.03 1.83
N SER A 37 7.81 -2.51 2.19
CA SER A 37 7.86 -1.19 2.86
C SER A 37 7.46 -0.09 1.87
N LEU A 38 7.04 1.06 2.39
CA LEU A 38 6.79 2.26 1.60
C LEU A 38 7.98 2.60 0.70
N VAL A 39 9.21 2.46 1.21
CA VAL A 39 10.42 2.75 0.44
C VAL A 39 10.58 1.79 -0.72
N GLU A 40 10.42 0.49 -0.49
CA GLU A 40 10.51 -0.52 -1.54
C GLU A 40 9.45 -0.29 -2.62
N GLY A 41 8.18 -0.09 -2.23
CA GLY A 41 7.12 0.18 -3.21
C GLY A 41 7.31 1.50 -3.97
N MET A 42 7.87 2.52 -3.33
CA MET A 42 8.19 3.79 -4.00
C MET A 42 9.36 3.67 -4.98
N LYS A 43 10.26 2.68 -4.87
CA LYS A 43 11.30 2.45 -5.88
C LYS A 43 10.73 2.00 -7.22
N GLU A 44 9.62 1.27 -7.19
CA GLU A 44 8.90 0.82 -8.40
C GLU A 44 8.18 1.99 -9.08
N LEU A 45 7.56 2.87 -8.29
CA LEU A 45 6.83 4.04 -8.82
C LEU A 45 7.76 5.19 -9.22
N TYR A 46 8.82 5.43 -8.44
CA TYR A 46 9.72 6.56 -8.57
C TYR A 46 11.18 6.11 -8.42
N PRO A 47 11.91 5.90 -9.53
CA PRO A 47 13.29 5.39 -9.50
C PRO A 47 14.26 6.20 -8.64
N VAL A 48 14.01 7.49 -8.39
CA VAL A 48 14.81 8.35 -7.50
C VAL A 48 14.92 7.77 -6.07
N TYR A 49 13.92 7.02 -5.61
CA TYR A 49 13.97 6.36 -4.30
C TYR A 49 15.03 5.25 -4.21
N LYS A 50 15.52 4.73 -5.35
CA LYS A 50 16.68 3.81 -5.38
C LYS A 50 17.94 4.51 -4.85
N LEU A 51 18.05 5.82 -5.05
CA LEU A 51 19.18 6.63 -4.55
C LEU A 51 19.00 7.06 -3.10
N LEU A 52 17.77 7.19 -2.59
CA LEU A 52 17.49 7.63 -1.22
C LEU A 52 17.39 6.47 -0.23
N GLY A 53 17.25 5.24 -0.72
CA GLY A 53 17.11 4.04 0.09
C GLY A 53 18.31 3.70 0.98
N TRP A 54 19.48 4.31 0.77
CA TRP A 54 20.66 4.16 1.64
C TRP A 54 20.53 4.82 3.02
N ILE A 55 19.67 5.84 3.16
CA ILE A 55 19.50 6.62 4.39
C ILE A 55 18.75 5.77 5.44
N GLN A 56 19.41 5.45 6.56
CA GLN A 56 18.89 4.55 7.61
C GLN A 56 17.50 4.94 8.15
N PRO A 57 17.18 6.22 8.43
CA PRO A 57 15.82 6.65 8.78
C PRO A 57 14.76 6.31 7.74
N VAL A 58 15.09 6.40 6.45
CA VAL A 58 14.16 6.12 5.35
C VAL A 58 13.83 4.63 5.33
N LYS A 59 14.83 3.75 5.49
CA LYS A 59 14.64 2.28 5.56
C LYS A 59 13.69 1.81 6.67
N LYS A 60 13.53 2.59 7.75
CA LYS A 60 12.70 2.23 8.92
C LYS A 60 11.24 2.64 8.79
N LEU A 61 10.83 3.29 7.70
CA LEU A 61 9.43 3.62 7.45
C LEU A 61 8.64 2.34 7.15
N SER A 62 7.99 1.81 8.19
CA SER A 62 7.28 0.52 8.17
C SER A 62 5.90 0.57 7.55
N ASN A 63 5.47 1.72 7.01
CA ASN A 63 4.20 1.84 6.31
C ASN A 63 4.16 0.76 5.22
N LYS A 64 3.35 -0.27 5.44
CA LYS A 64 3.29 -1.44 4.57
C LYS A 64 2.48 -1.07 3.33
N LEU A 65 3.10 -1.22 2.17
CA LEU A 65 2.42 -1.26 0.89
C LEU A 65 2.21 -2.73 0.50
N VAL A 66 1.27 -2.96 -0.41
CA VAL A 66 1.02 -4.28 -1.01
C VAL A 66 1.19 -4.16 -2.52
N ILE A 67 1.89 -5.12 -3.12
CA ILE A 67 1.95 -5.29 -4.56
C ILE A 67 0.91 -6.33 -4.95
N LEU A 68 0.00 -5.93 -5.84
CA LEU A 68 -1.09 -6.77 -6.34
C LEU A 68 -0.97 -6.88 -7.86
N ARG A 69 -1.23 -8.08 -8.39
CA ARG A 69 -1.39 -8.32 -9.83
C ARG A 69 -2.88 -8.35 -10.15
N LYS A 70 -3.26 -7.80 -11.30
CA LYS A 70 -4.63 -7.93 -11.84
C LYS A 70 -4.75 -9.15 -12.73
#